data_AF-A0A7K3EWN2-F1
#
_entry.id   AF-A0A7K3EWN2-F1
#
_cell.length_a   1.000
_cell.length_b   1.000
_cell.length_c   1.000
_cell.angle_alpha   90.00
_cell.angle_beta   90.00
_cell.angle_gamma   90.00
#
_symmetry.space_group_name_H-M   'P 1'
#
loop_
_entity.id
_entity.type
_entity.pdbx_description
1 polymer ?
#
loop_
_entity_poly.entity_id
_entity_poly.type
_entity_poly.pdbx_seq_one_letter_code
_entity_poly.pdbx_strand_id
1 'polypeptide(L)'
;MERAVRMVLDIRAQAPERVGVVGRVGDLMNVHPEVLRHWVKKAEASRREPQIAAPGEDQLRKLELEVRELRRANAVLRAATLTFVSELEVAQPC
;
A
#
# COMPACT_ATOMS: atom_id res chain seq x y z
N MET A 1 -5.50 -15.61 16.98
CA MET A 1 -4.09 -15.17 16.82
C MET A 1 -3.94 -13.65 16.80
N GLU A 2 -4.70 -12.92 15.99
CA GLU A 2 -4.56 -11.46 15.85
C GLU A 2 -4.65 -10.68 17.19
N ARG A 3 -5.57 -11.06 18.09
CA ARG A 3 -5.71 -10.47 19.43
C ARG A 3 -4.45 -10.64 20.31
N ALA A 4 -3.81 -11.80 20.27
CA ALA A 4 -2.59 -12.06 21.05
C ALA A 4 -1.40 -11.28 20.50
N VAL A 5 -1.28 -11.19 19.17
CA VAL A 5 -0.24 -10.39 18.49
C VAL A 5 -0.41 -8.90 18.80
N ARG A 6 -1.64 -8.37 18.71
CA ARG A 6 -1.96 -6.98 19.05
C ARG A 6 -1.60 -6.66 20.49
N MET A 7 -1.98 -7.52 21.44
CA MET A 7 -1.64 -7.36 22.85
C MET A 7 -0.13 -7.30 23.10
N VAL A 8 0.67 -8.15 22.43
CA VAL A 8 2.14 -8.08 22.53
C VAL A 8 2.67 -6.74 21.99
N LEU A 9 2.17 -6.30 20.83
CA LEU A 9 2.60 -5.05 20.19
C LEU A 9 2.24 -3.83 21.05
N ASP A 10 1.05 -3.80 21.65
CA ASP A 10 0.59 -2.71 22.50
C ASP A 10 1.42 -2.61 23.78
N ILE A 11 1.70 -3.75 24.43
CA ILE A 11 2.55 -3.79 25.64
C ILE A 11 3.98 -3.35 25.31
N ARG A 12 4.53 -3.78 24.16
CA ARG A 12 5.86 -3.35 23.70
C ARG A 12 5.91 -1.85 23.37
N ALA A 13 4.83 -1.28 22.85
CA ALA A 13 4.75 0.15 22.56
C ALA A 13 4.69 1.01 23.84
N GLN A 14 4.06 0.50 24.90
CA GLN A 14 3.93 1.20 26.19
C GLN A 14 5.15 1.03 27.11
N ALA A 15 5.84 -0.11 27.01
CA ALA A 15 6.97 -0.46 27.88
C ALA A 15 8.07 -1.20 27.08
N PRO A 16 8.88 -0.49 26.28
CA PRO A 16 9.88 -1.10 25.40
C PRO A 16 11.01 -1.83 26.16
N GLU A 17 11.29 -1.45 27.40
CA GLU A 17 12.27 -2.09 28.30
C GLU A 17 11.78 -3.44 28.86
N ARG A 18 10.48 -3.73 28.75
CA ARG A 18 9.87 -4.90 29.35
C ARG A 18 10.16 -6.17 28.52
N VAL A 19 11.08 -6.99 29.03
CA VAL A 19 11.41 -8.31 28.45
C VAL A 19 10.33 -9.35 28.79
N GLY A 20 10.22 -10.42 27.97
CA GLY A 20 9.36 -11.58 28.26
C GLY A 20 7.86 -11.38 28.01
N VAL A 21 7.45 -10.30 27.33
CA VAL A 21 6.04 -10.01 27.01
C VAL A 21 5.38 -11.14 26.21
N VAL A 22 6.10 -11.72 25.24
CA VAL A 22 5.58 -12.82 24.39
C VAL A 22 5.25 -14.06 25.21
N GLY A 23 6.08 -14.42 26.20
CA GLY A 23 5.84 -15.56 27.07
C GLY A 23 4.58 -15.37 27.91
N ARG A 24 4.49 -14.24 28.62
CA ARG A 24 3.32 -13.90 29.45
C ARG A 24 2.00 -13.84 28.67
N VAL A 25 2.01 -13.29 27.45
CA VAL A 25 0.81 -13.25 26.60
C VAL A 25 0.49 -14.64 26.05
N GLY A 26 1.52 -15.46 25.77
CA GLY A 26 1.35 -16.87 25.42
C GLY A 26 0.62 -17.66 26.52
N ASP A 27 1.08 -17.51 27.77
CA ASP A 27 0.48 -18.16 28.93
C ASP A 27 -0.96 -17.68 29.16
N LEU A 28 -1.21 -16.37 29.08
CA LEU A 28 -2.53 -15.76 29.26
C LEU A 28 -3.56 -16.22 28.21
N MET A 29 -3.11 -16.43 26.97
CA MET A 29 -3.97 -16.75 25.84
C MET A 29 -3.97 -18.26 25.49
N ASN A 30 -3.27 -19.07 26.27
CA ASN A 30 -3.03 -20.50 26.00
C ASN A 30 -2.47 -20.75 24.58
N VAL A 31 -1.52 -19.90 24.16
CA VAL A 31 -0.83 -19.98 22.87
C VAL A 31 0.65 -20.27 23.10
N HIS A 32 1.19 -21.25 22.38
CA HIS A 32 2.61 -21.57 22.47
C HIS A 32 3.49 -20.32 22.18
N PRO A 33 4.41 -19.93 23.09
CA PRO A 33 5.18 -18.69 22.98
C PRO A 33 5.96 -18.56 21.66
N GLU A 34 6.46 -19.67 21.12
CA GLU A 34 7.21 -19.65 19.86
C GLU A 34 6.33 -19.35 18.64
N VAL A 35 5.08 -19.82 18.66
CA VAL A 35 4.09 -19.50 17.62
C VAL A 35 3.77 -18.01 17.69
N LEU A 36 3.55 -17.49 18.90
CA LEU A 36 3.29 -16.07 19.10
C LEU A 36 4.47 -15.19 18.67
N ARG A 37 5.72 -15.60 18.96
CA ARG A 37 6.93 -14.91 18.50
C ARG A 37 6.99 -14.83 16.98
N HIS A 38 6.69 -15.92 16.27
CA HIS A 38 6.66 -15.94 14.81
C HIS A 38 5.64 -14.93 14.25
N TRP A 39 4.42 -14.94 14.78
CA TRP A 39 3.35 -14.05 14.32
C TRP A 39 3.62 -12.58 14.64
N VAL A 40 4.23 -12.28 15.79
CA VAL A 40 4.64 -10.90 16.15
C VAL A 40 5.72 -10.41 15.18
N LYS A 41 6.73 -11.22 14.86
CA LYS A 41 7.76 -10.86 13.86
C LYS A 41 7.17 -10.60 12.47
N LYS A 42 6.18 -11.41 12.07
CA LYS A 42 5.45 -11.22 10.80
C LYS A 42 4.65 -9.92 10.79
N ALA A 43 3.97 -9.59 11.88
CA ALA A 43 3.21 -8.35 12.03
C ALA A 43 4.12 -7.11 12.05
N GLU A 44 5.28 -7.19 12.70
CA GLU A 44 6.30 -6.13 12.66
C GLU A 44 6.85 -5.93 11.24
N ALA A 45 7.07 -7.01 10.49
CA ALA A 45 7.51 -6.95 9.09
C ALA A 45 6.44 -6.36 8.16
N SER A 46 5.16 -6.62 8.38
CA SER A 46 4.07 -6.00 7.61
C SER A 46 3.80 -4.54 7.98
N ARG A 47 4.18 -4.10 9.19
CA ARG A 47 4.04 -2.70 9.62
C ARG A 47 5.15 -1.82 9.10
N ARG A 48 6.32 -2.38 8.79
CA ARG A 48 7.29 -1.70 7.93
C ARG A 48 6.63 -1.64 6.57
N GLU A 49 6.31 -0.44 6.12
CA GLU A 49 5.95 -0.22 4.71
C GLU A 49 6.95 -1.00 3.86
N PRO A 50 6.49 -1.77 2.85
CA PRO A 50 7.43 -2.36 1.92
C PRO A 50 8.33 -1.23 1.48
N GLN A 51 9.63 -1.36 1.71
CA GLN A 51 10.59 -0.45 1.12
C GLN A 51 10.43 -0.64 -0.38
N ILE A 52 9.58 0.17 -0.99
CA ILE A 52 9.44 0.22 -2.43
C ILE A 52 10.82 0.68 -2.87
N ALA A 53 11.60 -0.26 -3.40
CA ALA A 53 12.88 0.08 -4.00
C ALA A 53 12.58 1.16 -5.03
N ALA A 54 13.15 2.35 -4.84
CA ALA A 54 12.99 3.43 -5.80
C ALA A 54 13.42 2.87 -7.17
N PRO A 55 12.60 3.01 -8.22
CA PRO A 55 13.00 2.57 -9.54
C PRO A 55 14.33 3.26 -9.90
N GLY A 56 15.25 2.50 -10.49
CA GLY A 56 16.51 3.06 -10.96
C GLY A 56 16.28 4.16 -12.01
N GLU A 57 17.26 5.04 -12.21
CA GLU A 57 17.14 6.22 -13.09
C GLU A 57 16.66 5.88 -14.52
N ASP A 58 17.09 4.74 -15.07
CA ASP A 58 16.69 4.28 -16.40
C ASP A 58 15.20 3.88 -16.44
N GLN A 59 14.71 3.24 -15.38
CA GLN A 59 13.30 2.89 -15.25
C GLN A 59 12.46 4.16 -15.08
N LEU A 60 12.94 5.14 -14.32
CA LEU A 60 12.28 6.43 -14.16
C LEU A 60 12.13 7.16 -15.50
N ARG A 61 13.22 7.27 -16.28
CA ARG A 61 13.20 7.90 -17.62
C ARG A 61 12.23 7.20 -18.57
N LYS A 62 12.20 5.86 -18.55
CA LYS A 62 11.26 5.08 -19.36
C LYS A 62 9.81 5.39 -18.98
N LEU A 63 9.50 5.42 -17.68
CA LEU A 63 8.16 5.77 -17.20
C LEU A 63 7.77 7.20 -17.57
N GLU A 64 8.68 8.17 -17.48
CA GLU A 64 8.40 9.55 -17.85
C GLU A 64 8.07 9.71 -19.34
N LEU A 65 8.81 9.00 -20.21
CA LEU A 65 8.54 8.94 -21.64
C LEU A 65 7.17 8.32 -21.91
N GLU A 66 6.86 7.20 -21.27
CA GLU A 66 5.57 6.52 -21.43
C GLU A 66 4.41 7.40 -20.97
N VAL A 67 4.54 8.08 -19.82
CA VAL A 67 3.54 9.03 -19.31
C VAL A 67 3.34 10.19 -20.28
N ARG A 68 4.41 10.71 -20.89
CA ARG A 68 4.32 11.79 -21.87
C ARG A 68 3.55 11.35 -23.12
N GLU A 69 3.86 10.17 -23.65
CA GLU A 69 3.19 9.63 -24.83
C GLU A 69 1.71 9.33 -24.54
N LEU A 70 1.40 8.74 -23.39
CA LEU A 70 0.03 8.50 -22.97
C LEU A 70 -0.77 9.80 -22.84
N ARG A 71 -0.18 10.85 -22.27
CA ARG A 71 -0.83 12.18 -22.18
C ARG A 71 -1.07 12.79 -23.55
N ARG A 72 -0.13 12.65 -24.48
CA ARG A 72 -0.28 13.12 -25.86
C ARG A 72 -1.41 12.39 -26.57
N ALA A 73 -1.44 11.06 -26.48
CA ALA A 73 -2.51 10.25 -27.05
C ALA A 73 -3.87 10.63 -26.46
N ASN A 74 -3.93 10.83 -25.14
CA ASN A 74 -5.16 11.24 -24.47
C ASN A 74 -5.63 12.63 -24.93
N ALA A 75 -4.71 13.58 -25.17
CA ALA A 75 -5.05 14.90 -25.68
C ALA A 75 -5.67 14.83 -27.09
N VAL A 76 -5.11 13.99 -27.98
CA VAL A 76 -5.68 13.77 -29.32
C VAL A 76 -7.07 13.16 -29.23
N LEU A 77 -7.24 12.13 -28.40
CA LEU A 77 -8.54 11.49 -28.21
C LEU A 77 -9.57 12.48 -27.67
N ARG A 78 -9.22 13.27 -26.64
CA ARG A 78 -10.11 14.30 -26.09
C ARG A 78 -10.47 15.36 -27.14
N ALA A 79 -9.51 15.79 -27.96
CA ALA A 79 -9.76 16.75 -29.03
C ALA A 79 -10.74 16.17 -30.07
N ALA A 80 -10.55 14.91 -30.48
CA ALA A 80 -11.49 14.23 -31.37
C ALA A 80 -12.88 14.13 -30.76
N THR A 81 -12.99 13.74 -29.48
CA THR A 81 -14.28 13.71 -28.78
C THR A 81 -14.95 15.08 -28.76
N LEU A 82 -14.19 16.15 -28.53
CA LEU A 82 -14.73 17.53 -28.53
C LEU A 82 -15.28 17.92 -29.90
N THR A 83 -14.58 17.59 -30.98
CA THR A 83 -15.06 17.83 -32.35
C THR A 83 -16.38 17.10 -32.59
N PHE A 84 -16.46 15.80 -32.24
CA PHE A 84 -17.68 15.03 -32.39
C PHE A 84 -18.85 15.59 -31.57
N VAL A 85 -18.62 16.01 -30.31
CA VAL A 85 -19.65 16.64 -29.48
C VAL A 85 -20.13 17.93 -30.12
N SER A 86 -19.22 18.76 -30.64
CA SER A 86 -19.56 20.02 -31.29
C SER A 86 -20.40 19.79 -32.56
N GLU A 87 -20.08 18.78 -33.36
CA GLU A 87 -20.87 18.41 -34.54
C GLU A 87 -22.28 17.93 -34.16
N LEU A 88 -22.41 17.17 -33.07
CA LEU A 88 -23.71 16.72 -32.56
C LEU A 88 -24.55 17.88 -32.01
N GLU A 89 -23.95 18.85 -31.33
CA GLU A 89 -24.63 20.06 -30.83
C GLU A 89 -25.16 20.94 -31.97
N VAL A 90 -24.41 21.08 -33.06
CA VAL A 90 -24.84 21.82 -34.27
C VAL A 90 -25.96 21.08 -35.03
N ALA A 91 -26.02 19.75 -34.91
CA ALA A 91 -27.03 18.91 -35.55
C ALA A 91 -28.35 18.77 -34.76
N GLN A 92 -28.45 19.34 -33.55
CA GLN A 92 -29.71 19.38 -32.80
C GLN A 92 -30.49 20.67 -33.14
N PRO A 93 -31.60 20.58 -33.91
CA PRO A 93 -32.44 21.75 -34.16
C PRO A 93 -33.31 22.09 -32.94
N CYS A 94 -33.73 23.36 -32.88
CA CYS A 94 -34.82 23.85 -32.02
C CYS A 94 -36.12 23.05 -32.20
#